data_AF-A0A2N1RUY3-F1
#
_entry.id   AF-A0A2N1RUY3-F1
#
_cell.length_a   1.000
_cell.length_b   1.000
_cell.length_c   1.000
_cell.angle_alpha   90.00
_cell.angle_beta   90.00
_cell.angle_gamma   90.00
#
_symmetry.space_group_name_H-M   'P 1'
#
loop_
_entity.id
_entity.type
_entity.pdbx_description
1 polymer ?
#
loop_
_entity_poly.entity_id
_entity_poly.type
_entity_poly.pdbx_seq_one_letter_code
_entity_poly.pdbx_strand_id
1 'polypeptide(L)'
;MRKKRILILTIFILIAFIPADNIQENEFPLFRVVLDPGHGGVYLEDRKKHGDKFDLVNSEYLNFFAPGAEYRGIYEHKIVYNIALKAMGILSYCSKDGDFDQFKKILKKYTDSTIKKIYIQTIISRKKSITQIEVKNSSDPNAEYRLYDFPGPDGDMQKGRISKMNEYKPHLIVSLHLAVSAPPDYLGMNGIIVPPYNVLKEGLLRLKNKDTDRPLDDNNRLRFWFKNSERITSKYAFYNDSAHYFTSYGITEDYKTDYNDYKGYKHNMVTWRYRDNFLWDLEAEKHRPDTEYSADYNSFIETGRFREREKSVYEEYRRGSSFQDFGGDNYHATYEIIKYILFSLNESGVSRKDKIPGKPFVSTWSIPLLVNAISAYIELGYLDRKWDRNVLLKRQDEIAEGVAVGVYSLLAGIDNVKGEFKSKPSGKSIDLSRYNITPEKSYFDIVTE
;
A
#
# COMPACT_ATOMS: atom_id res chain seq x y z
N MET A 1 13.92 0.57 -65.08
CA MET A 1 13.59 1.81 -64.34
C MET A 1 12.17 1.87 -63.77
N ARG A 2 11.13 1.46 -64.52
CA ARG A 2 9.71 1.56 -64.09
C ARG A 2 9.38 0.77 -62.81
N LYS A 3 9.93 -0.44 -62.65
CA LYS A 3 9.72 -1.29 -61.45
C LYS A 3 10.32 -0.68 -60.15
N LYS A 4 11.48 -0.01 -60.23
CA LYS A 4 12.09 0.69 -59.07
C LYS A 4 11.26 1.89 -58.63
N ARG A 5 10.67 2.63 -59.59
CA ARG A 5 9.80 3.78 -59.28
C ARG A 5 8.49 3.36 -58.62
N ILE A 6 7.92 2.22 -59.05
CA ILE A 6 6.70 1.67 -58.43
C ILE A 6 6.99 1.21 -56.99
N LEU A 7 8.09 0.49 -56.76
CA LEU A 7 8.46 0.03 -55.41
C LEU A 7 8.69 1.20 -54.43
N ILE A 8 9.35 2.27 -54.88
CA ILE A 8 9.56 3.48 -54.05
C ILE A 8 8.22 4.16 -53.73
N LEU A 9 7.31 4.23 -54.70
CA LEU A 9 5.98 4.82 -54.49
C LEU A 9 5.15 3.99 -53.52
N THR A 10 5.21 2.65 -53.60
CA THR A 10 4.49 1.75 -52.69
C THR A 10 5.03 1.84 -51.26
N ILE A 11 6.35 1.98 -51.07
CA ILE A 11 6.95 2.18 -49.74
C ILE A 11 6.55 3.54 -49.16
N PHE A 12 6.53 4.61 -49.97
CA PHE A 12 6.09 5.94 -49.51
C PHE A 12 4.62 5.95 -49.10
N ILE A 13 3.76 5.25 -49.84
CA ILE A 13 2.34 5.10 -49.48
C ILE A 13 2.19 4.26 -48.20
N LEU A 14 2.95 3.17 -48.06
CA LEU A 14 2.94 2.36 -46.83
C LEU A 14 3.40 3.14 -45.59
N ILE A 15 4.34 4.07 -45.72
CA ILE A 15 4.80 4.94 -44.61
C ILE A 15 3.79 6.07 -44.34
N ALA A 16 3.15 6.62 -45.38
CA ALA A 16 2.16 7.70 -45.26
C ALA A 16 0.80 7.24 -44.70
N PHE A 17 0.52 5.94 -44.73
CA PHE A 17 -0.70 5.33 -44.18
C PHE A 17 -0.44 4.43 -42.97
N ILE A 18 0.70 4.59 -42.28
CA ILE A 18 0.81 4.13 -40.90
C ILE A 18 -0.17 4.99 -40.10
N PRO A 19 -1.18 4.41 -39.42
CA PRO A 19 -2.10 5.19 -38.60
C PRO A 19 -1.27 5.96 -37.58
N ALA A 20 -1.32 7.29 -37.62
CA ALA A 20 -0.71 8.17 -36.63
C ALA A 20 -1.50 8.18 -35.30
N ASP A 21 -2.25 7.10 -35.03
CA ASP A 21 -3.01 6.94 -33.82
C ASP A 21 -2.20 6.06 -32.85
N ASN A 22 -1.77 6.71 -31.77
CA ASN A 22 -1.25 6.15 -30.52
C ASN A 22 0.27 5.93 -30.35
N ILE A 23 1.09 6.90 -30.77
CA ILE A 23 2.32 7.19 -29.99
C ILE A 23 2.39 8.70 -29.77
N GLN A 24 1.56 9.21 -28.85
CA GLN A 24 1.92 10.44 -28.16
C GLN A 24 3.00 10.04 -27.14
N GLU A 25 4.25 9.98 -27.58
CA GLU A 25 5.37 10.02 -26.65
C GLU A 25 5.23 11.33 -25.86
N ASN A 26 4.90 11.21 -24.58
CA ASN A 26 4.93 12.39 -23.73
C ASN A 26 6.37 12.90 -23.72
N GLU A 27 6.56 14.21 -23.89
CA GLU A 27 7.89 14.86 -23.82
C GLU A 27 8.64 14.50 -22.51
N PHE A 28 7.87 14.23 -21.44
CA PHE A 28 8.38 13.81 -20.13
C PHE A 28 7.67 12.53 -19.65
N PRO A 29 8.33 11.69 -18.83
CA PRO A 29 7.72 10.47 -18.31
C PRO A 29 6.50 10.78 -17.44
N LEU A 30 5.47 9.95 -17.54
CA LEU A 30 4.21 10.06 -16.80
C LEU A 30 4.12 8.99 -15.72
N PHE A 31 3.87 9.41 -14.49
CA PHE A 31 3.68 8.53 -13.35
C PHE A 31 2.28 8.68 -12.75
N ARG A 32 1.62 7.54 -12.48
CA ARG A 32 0.34 7.46 -11.76
C ARG A 32 0.58 7.24 -10.26
N VAL A 33 -0.01 8.08 -9.43
CA VAL A 33 0.08 8.03 -7.97
C VAL A 33 -1.32 8.01 -7.34
N VAL A 34 -1.51 7.20 -6.30
CA VAL A 34 -2.70 7.29 -5.44
C VAL A 34 -2.29 7.80 -4.06
N LEU A 35 -2.99 8.81 -3.57
CA LEU A 35 -2.99 9.17 -2.16
C LEU A 35 -4.17 8.49 -1.48
N ASP A 36 -3.91 7.61 -0.54
CA ASP A 36 -4.89 6.78 0.15
C ASP A 36 -5.06 7.23 1.62
N PRO A 37 -5.90 8.22 1.91
CA PRO A 37 -6.19 8.58 3.29
C PRO A 37 -7.03 7.47 3.95
N GLY A 38 -6.57 6.94 5.08
CA GLY A 38 -7.25 5.87 5.81
C GLY A 38 -8.71 6.17 6.17
N HIS A 39 -9.52 5.11 6.22
CA HIS A 39 -10.89 5.08 6.77
C HIS A 39 -11.89 6.03 6.06
N GLY A 40 -12.80 6.70 6.79
CA GLY A 40 -13.72 7.71 6.24
C GLY A 40 -15.21 7.39 6.40
N GLY A 41 -15.55 6.13 6.65
CA GLY A 41 -16.90 5.69 7.01
C GLY A 41 -17.15 5.76 8.52
N VAL A 42 -18.14 4.99 8.99
CA VAL A 42 -18.58 4.96 10.40
C VAL A 42 -18.75 3.55 10.93
N TYR A 43 -18.59 3.39 12.23
CA TYR A 43 -19.04 2.18 12.92
C TYR A 43 -20.56 2.18 13.04
N LEU A 44 -21.18 1.04 12.72
CA LEU A 44 -22.60 0.76 12.96
C LEU A 44 -22.75 -0.67 13.49
N GLU A 45 -23.71 -0.89 14.38
CA GLU A 45 -23.90 -2.16 15.09
C GLU A 45 -24.36 -3.32 14.19
N ASP A 46 -25.08 -3.03 13.11
CA ASP A 46 -25.49 -4.06 12.16
C ASP A 46 -24.32 -4.42 11.22
N ARG A 47 -23.46 -5.35 11.68
CA ARG A 47 -22.32 -5.88 10.90
C ARG A 47 -22.77 -6.48 9.56
N LYS A 48 -23.92 -7.14 9.51
CA LYS A 48 -24.40 -7.84 8.29
C LYS A 48 -24.65 -6.86 7.15
N LYS A 49 -25.03 -5.63 7.47
CA LYS A 49 -25.29 -4.57 6.50
C LYS A 49 -24.13 -3.60 6.32
N HIS A 50 -23.46 -3.26 7.41
CA HIS A 50 -22.52 -2.13 7.47
C HIS A 50 -21.08 -2.53 7.74
N GLY A 51 -20.78 -3.84 7.81
CA GLY A 51 -19.46 -4.37 8.08
C GLY A 51 -18.43 -4.09 6.98
N ASP A 52 -17.25 -4.66 7.15
CA ASP A 52 -16.14 -4.64 6.19
C ASP A 52 -15.62 -6.07 6.00
N LYS A 53 -14.88 -6.30 4.90
CA LYS A 53 -14.44 -7.64 4.47
C LYS A 53 -15.60 -8.59 4.21
N PHE A 54 -16.36 -8.34 3.13
CA PHE A 54 -17.38 -9.27 2.70
C PHE A 54 -16.72 -10.55 2.19
N ASP A 55 -17.02 -11.66 2.85
CA ASP A 55 -16.52 -12.98 2.52
C ASP A 55 -17.56 -13.74 1.72
N LEU A 56 -17.20 -14.09 0.48
CA LEU A 56 -18.09 -14.82 -0.41
C LEU A 56 -18.34 -16.26 0.07
N VAL A 57 -17.36 -16.86 0.77
CA VAL A 57 -17.48 -18.22 1.31
C VAL A 57 -18.63 -18.32 2.31
N ASN A 58 -18.70 -17.39 3.26
CA ASN A 58 -19.77 -17.36 4.27
C ASN A 58 -20.93 -16.42 3.92
N SER A 59 -20.84 -15.68 2.81
CA SER A 59 -21.80 -14.64 2.40
C SER A 59 -22.09 -13.61 3.50
N GLU A 60 -21.06 -13.22 4.26
CA GLU A 60 -21.17 -12.23 5.33
C GLU A 60 -19.94 -11.32 5.46
N TYR A 61 -20.12 -10.18 6.14
CA TYR A 61 -18.99 -9.37 6.57
C TYR A 61 -18.31 -9.99 7.79
N LEU A 62 -17.00 -10.27 7.67
CA LEU A 62 -16.23 -10.85 8.78
C LEU A 62 -16.02 -9.86 9.92
N ASN A 63 -15.94 -8.57 9.61
CA ASN A 63 -15.62 -7.52 10.59
C ASN A 63 -16.68 -6.42 10.63
N PHE A 64 -16.81 -5.75 11.77
CA PHE A 64 -17.39 -4.41 11.79
C PHE A 64 -16.53 -3.44 10.98
N PHE A 65 -17.15 -2.43 10.40
CA PHE A 65 -16.39 -1.37 9.73
C PHE A 65 -15.53 -0.60 10.74
N ALA A 66 -14.26 -0.40 10.40
CA ALA A 66 -13.31 0.33 11.24
C ALA A 66 -13.29 1.82 10.87
N PRO A 67 -13.81 2.74 11.71
CA PRO A 67 -13.85 4.17 11.41
C PRO A 67 -12.48 4.87 11.51
N GLY A 68 -11.46 4.16 12.02
CA GLY A 68 -10.12 4.69 12.30
C GLY A 68 -9.96 5.10 13.75
N ALA A 69 -8.75 5.54 14.10
CA ALA A 69 -8.38 6.01 15.42
C ALA A 69 -9.15 7.29 15.81
N GLU A 70 -9.64 7.30 17.04
CA GLU A 70 -10.28 8.45 17.68
C GLU A 70 -9.67 8.71 19.05
N TYR A 71 -9.40 9.97 19.37
CA TYR A 71 -9.02 10.38 20.72
C TYR A 71 -9.58 11.77 21.06
N ARG A 72 -10.45 11.85 22.07
CA ARG A 72 -11.02 13.13 22.57
C ARG A 72 -11.62 14.00 21.45
N GLY A 73 -12.42 13.40 20.57
CA GLY A 73 -13.08 14.09 19.45
C GLY A 73 -12.14 14.48 18.30
N ILE A 74 -10.90 13.97 18.31
CA ILE A 74 -9.97 14.06 17.19
C ILE A 74 -10.04 12.75 16.42
N TYR A 75 -10.27 12.85 15.12
CA TYR A 75 -10.55 11.71 14.26
C TYR A 75 -9.48 11.57 13.18
N GLU A 76 -8.85 10.40 13.10
CA GLU A 76 -7.83 10.07 12.10
C GLU A 76 -8.31 10.39 10.69
N HIS A 77 -9.45 9.83 10.31
CA HIS A 77 -9.98 9.90 8.95
C HIS A 77 -10.22 11.32 8.43
N LYS A 78 -10.33 12.33 9.33
CA LYS A 78 -10.40 13.75 8.95
C LYS A 78 -9.00 14.35 8.75
N ILE A 79 -8.07 14.04 9.63
CA ILE A 79 -6.68 14.54 9.57
C ILE A 79 -6.00 14.04 8.30
N VAL A 80 -5.98 12.72 8.10
CA VAL A 80 -5.24 12.12 6.97
C VAL A 80 -5.83 12.50 5.62
N TYR A 81 -7.16 12.69 5.54
CA TYR A 81 -7.82 13.20 4.34
C TYR A 81 -7.39 14.63 4.00
N ASN A 82 -7.32 15.52 4.99
CA ASN A 82 -6.89 16.90 4.77
C ASN A 82 -5.42 16.98 4.34
N ILE A 83 -4.54 16.18 4.96
CA ILE A 83 -3.13 16.08 4.56
C ILE A 83 -3.02 15.57 3.13
N ALA A 84 -3.74 14.49 2.77
CA ALA A 84 -3.75 13.95 1.41
C ALA A 84 -4.25 14.97 0.38
N LEU A 85 -5.31 15.74 0.67
CA LEU A 85 -5.79 16.80 -0.23
C LEU A 85 -4.74 17.91 -0.43
N LYS A 86 -4.07 18.34 0.63
CA LYS A 86 -2.99 19.34 0.54
C LYS A 86 -1.82 18.81 -0.29
N ALA A 87 -1.43 17.55 -0.08
CA ALA A 87 -0.35 16.92 -0.85
C ALA A 87 -0.74 16.78 -2.33
N MET A 88 -1.99 16.38 -2.63
CA MET A 88 -2.52 16.36 -4.00
C MET A 88 -2.47 17.73 -4.66
N GLY A 89 -2.81 18.80 -3.92
CA GLY A 89 -2.73 20.18 -4.41
C GLY A 89 -1.31 20.64 -4.73
N ILE A 90 -0.29 20.10 -4.05
CA ILE A 90 1.12 20.37 -4.36
C ILE A 90 1.57 19.53 -5.57
N LEU A 91 1.18 18.25 -5.62
CA LEU A 91 1.51 17.35 -6.75
C LEU A 91 0.82 17.76 -8.06
N SER A 92 -0.29 18.49 -8.02
CA SER A 92 -0.98 18.96 -9.23
C SER A 92 -0.15 19.94 -10.05
N TYR A 93 0.82 20.64 -9.45
CA TYR A 93 1.82 21.42 -10.19
C TYR A 93 2.69 20.56 -11.12
N CYS A 94 2.80 19.26 -10.84
CA CYS A 94 3.49 18.28 -11.69
C CYS A 94 2.55 17.56 -12.67
N SER A 95 1.25 17.91 -12.74
CA SER A 95 0.35 17.34 -13.74
C SER A 95 0.71 17.81 -15.15
N LYS A 96 0.14 17.19 -16.19
CA LYS A 96 0.41 17.58 -17.59
C LYS A 96 0.14 19.07 -17.84
N ASP A 97 -0.94 19.58 -17.24
CA ASP A 97 -1.40 20.96 -17.36
C ASP A 97 -0.98 21.83 -16.15
N GLY A 98 -0.10 21.30 -15.28
CA GLY A 98 0.32 21.96 -14.05
C GLY A 98 1.42 23.01 -14.24
N ASP A 99 1.44 24.00 -13.34
CA ASP A 99 2.52 24.99 -13.27
C ASP A 99 3.76 24.40 -12.57
N PHE A 100 4.58 23.68 -13.33
CA PHE A 100 5.81 23.05 -12.83
C PHE A 100 6.82 24.07 -12.27
N ASP A 101 6.75 25.34 -12.67
CA ASP A 101 7.60 26.38 -12.10
C ASP A 101 7.25 26.67 -10.63
N GLN A 102 5.99 26.56 -10.22
CA GLN A 102 5.64 26.60 -8.79
C GLN A 102 6.23 25.42 -8.04
N PHE A 103 6.15 24.21 -8.60
CA PHE A 103 6.74 23.04 -7.96
C PHE A 103 8.25 23.18 -7.79
N LYS A 104 8.95 23.71 -8.81
CA LYS A 104 10.38 24.04 -8.71
C LYS A 104 10.69 25.01 -7.58
N LYS A 105 9.84 26.01 -7.32
CA LYS A 105 10.02 26.92 -6.17
C LYS A 105 9.92 26.19 -4.84
N ILE A 106 9.04 25.21 -4.72
CA ILE A 106 8.94 24.34 -3.54
C ILE A 106 10.22 23.51 -3.40
N LEU A 107 10.66 22.84 -4.47
CA LEU A 107 11.86 22.01 -4.47
C LEU A 107 13.16 22.76 -4.17
N LYS A 108 13.25 24.07 -4.45
CA LYS A 108 14.41 24.89 -4.08
C LYS A 108 14.69 24.92 -2.57
N LYS A 109 13.71 24.62 -1.73
CA LYS A 109 13.93 24.42 -0.28
C LYS A 109 14.76 23.17 0.01
N TYR A 110 14.68 22.16 -0.85
CA TYR A 110 15.24 20.83 -0.64
C TYR A 110 16.54 20.60 -1.43
N THR A 111 16.76 21.27 -2.55
CA THR A 111 17.96 21.10 -3.37
C THR A 111 18.29 22.38 -4.16
N ASP A 112 19.57 22.56 -4.49
CA ASP A 112 20.03 23.52 -5.51
C ASP A 112 20.35 22.86 -6.85
N SER A 113 20.25 21.53 -6.93
CA SER A 113 20.54 20.75 -8.13
C SER A 113 19.48 20.98 -9.22
N THR A 114 19.80 20.49 -10.42
CA THR A 114 18.88 20.54 -11.55
C THR A 114 17.65 19.69 -11.27
N ILE A 115 16.47 20.27 -11.49
CA ILE A 115 15.18 19.62 -11.27
C ILE A 115 14.66 19.08 -12.60
N LYS A 116 14.47 17.75 -12.68
CA LYS A 116 13.96 17.06 -13.88
C LYS A 116 12.45 17.25 -13.99
N LYS A 117 11.95 17.65 -15.16
CA LYS A 117 10.51 17.68 -15.38
C LYS A 117 9.98 16.26 -15.60
N ILE A 118 8.93 15.92 -14.85
CA ILE A 118 8.15 14.69 -14.96
C ILE A 118 6.67 15.03 -14.82
N TYR A 119 5.80 14.16 -15.34
CA TYR A 119 4.36 14.28 -15.11
C TYR A 119 3.91 13.33 -14.01
N ILE A 120 3.09 13.83 -13.08
CA ILE A 120 2.48 13.05 -12.00
C ILE A 120 0.96 13.21 -12.09
N GLN A 121 0.27 12.12 -12.39
CA GLN A 121 -1.19 12.05 -12.33
C GLN A 121 -1.60 11.45 -10.98
N THR A 122 -2.25 12.27 -10.17
CA THR A 122 -2.60 11.91 -8.79
C THR A 122 -4.12 11.76 -8.63
N ILE A 123 -4.57 10.72 -7.94
CA ILE A 123 -5.94 10.59 -7.44
C ILE A 123 -5.96 10.38 -5.93
N ILE A 124 -7.12 10.61 -5.29
CA ILE A 124 -7.38 10.22 -3.90
C ILE A 124 -8.29 8.99 -3.89
N SER A 125 -7.97 7.99 -3.07
CA SER A 125 -8.66 6.68 -3.05
C SER A 125 -10.12 6.72 -2.57
N ARG A 126 -10.54 7.83 -1.95
CA ARG A 126 -11.89 8.01 -1.41
C ARG A 126 -12.31 9.47 -1.38
N LYS A 127 -13.62 9.68 -1.25
CA LYS A 127 -14.21 10.99 -0.97
C LYS A 127 -13.97 11.45 0.48
N LYS A 128 -14.38 12.70 0.74
CA LYS A 128 -14.39 13.28 2.08
C LYS A 128 -15.18 12.37 3.02
N SER A 129 -14.69 12.29 4.24
CA SER A 129 -15.30 11.49 5.31
C SER A 129 -16.78 11.80 5.48
N ILE A 130 -17.57 10.75 5.72
CA ILE A 130 -19.02 10.85 5.82
C ILE A 130 -19.45 11.72 7.02
N THR A 131 -20.51 12.49 6.80
CA THR A 131 -21.14 13.33 7.82
C THR A 131 -22.29 12.61 8.50
N GLN A 132 -22.70 13.08 9.69
CA GLN A 132 -23.85 12.52 10.39
C GLN A 132 -25.16 12.63 9.59
N ILE A 133 -25.31 13.66 8.76
CA ILE A 133 -26.48 13.84 7.90
C ILE A 133 -26.50 12.76 6.81
N GLU A 134 -25.37 12.54 6.15
CA GLU A 134 -25.23 11.48 5.13
C GLU A 134 -25.42 10.08 5.72
N VAL A 135 -24.94 9.84 6.95
CA VAL A 135 -25.18 8.56 7.64
C VAL A 135 -26.66 8.29 7.82
N LYS A 136 -27.45 9.28 8.23
CA LYS A 136 -28.90 9.14 8.44
C LYS A 136 -29.68 8.94 7.12
N ASN A 137 -29.16 9.46 6.02
CA ASN A 137 -29.84 9.45 4.72
C ASN A 137 -29.36 8.32 3.79
N SER A 138 -28.37 7.53 4.19
CA SER A 138 -27.84 6.43 3.39
C SER A 138 -28.32 5.08 3.90
N SER A 139 -28.74 4.20 2.99
CA SER A 139 -29.02 2.80 3.33
C SER A 139 -27.75 2.04 3.68
N ASP A 140 -26.59 2.43 3.14
CA ASP A 140 -25.28 1.90 3.46
C ASP A 140 -24.20 3.01 3.46
N PRO A 141 -23.92 3.62 4.62
CA PRO A 141 -22.97 4.73 4.71
C PRO A 141 -21.52 4.33 4.46
N ASN A 142 -21.18 3.03 4.50
CA ASN A 142 -19.81 2.55 4.42
C ASN A 142 -19.37 2.15 3.01
N ALA A 143 -20.30 2.03 2.06
CA ALA A 143 -20.05 1.57 0.68
C ALA A 143 -18.81 2.18 0.02
N GLU A 144 -18.71 3.51 -0.02
CA GLU A 144 -17.59 4.20 -0.68
C GLU A 144 -16.26 4.18 0.10
N TYR A 145 -16.26 3.66 1.32
CA TYR A 145 -15.09 3.66 2.20
C TYR A 145 -14.52 2.26 2.46
N ARG A 146 -15.27 1.20 2.12
CA ARG A 146 -14.83 -0.18 2.27
C ARG A 146 -13.55 -0.45 1.52
N LEU A 147 -12.67 -1.19 2.16
CA LEU A 147 -11.38 -1.53 1.58
C LEU A 147 -11.52 -2.59 0.48
N TYR A 148 -12.41 -3.55 0.74
CA TYR A 148 -12.69 -4.72 -0.09
C TYR A 148 -13.96 -4.54 -0.92
N ASP A 149 -14.12 -5.40 -1.91
CA ASP A 149 -15.35 -5.47 -2.69
C ASP A 149 -16.51 -5.93 -1.81
N PHE A 150 -17.72 -5.50 -2.17
CA PHE A 150 -18.91 -5.73 -1.35
C PHE A 150 -20.17 -5.85 -2.22
N PRO A 151 -21.22 -6.55 -1.78
CA PRO A 151 -22.46 -6.66 -2.53
C PRO A 151 -23.17 -5.31 -2.59
N GLY A 152 -23.55 -4.89 -3.79
CA GLY A 152 -24.39 -3.72 -4.01
C GLY A 152 -25.86 -3.97 -3.68
N PRO A 153 -26.71 -2.93 -3.75
CA PRO A 153 -28.15 -3.07 -3.50
C PRO A 153 -28.85 -4.10 -4.39
N ASP A 154 -28.36 -4.27 -5.63
CA ASP A 154 -28.91 -5.20 -6.61
C ASP A 154 -28.27 -6.61 -6.53
N GLY A 155 -27.40 -6.85 -5.54
CA GLY A 155 -26.65 -8.09 -5.38
C GLY A 155 -25.32 -8.14 -6.15
N ASP A 156 -25.14 -7.26 -7.13
CA ASP A 156 -23.90 -7.17 -7.90
C ASP A 156 -22.73 -6.67 -7.04
N MET A 157 -21.59 -7.37 -7.13
CA MET A 157 -20.37 -6.98 -6.40
C MET A 157 -19.85 -5.62 -6.88
N GLN A 158 -19.74 -4.68 -5.95
CA GLN A 158 -19.18 -3.35 -6.13
C GLN A 158 -17.70 -3.33 -5.73
N LYS A 159 -16.92 -2.52 -6.46
CA LYS A 159 -15.49 -2.37 -6.21
C LYS A 159 -15.22 -1.58 -4.92
N GLY A 160 -14.46 -2.17 -4.01
CA GLY A 160 -13.86 -1.50 -2.87
C GLY A 160 -12.66 -0.63 -3.24
N ARG A 161 -12.07 0.03 -2.25
CA ARG A 161 -10.92 0.93 -2.47
C ARG A 161 -9.71 0.22 -3.09
N ILE A 162 -9.37 -1.01 -2.68
CA ILE A 162 -8.24 -1.75 -3.27
C ILE A 162 -8.46 -1.98 -4.77
N SER A 163 -9.63 -2.47 -5.15
CA SER A 163 -9.99 -2.74 -6.55
C SER A 163 -9.98 -1.47 -7.40
N LYS A 164 -10.55 -0.37 -6.87
CA LYS A 164 -10.50 0.96 -7.53
C LYS A 164 -9.06 1.45 -7.72
N MET A 165 -8.19 1.25 -6.72
CA MET A 165 -6.77 1.61 -6.84
C MET A 165 -6.04 0.75 -7.87
N ASN A 166 -6.26 -0.57 -7.86
CA ASN A 166 -5.67 -1.47 -8.86
C ASN A 166 -6.14 -1.13 -10.28
N GLU A 167 -7.42 -0.78 -10.47
CA GLU A 167 -7.96 -0.31 -11.75
C GLU A 167 -7.24 0.92 -12.29
N TYR A 168 -6.76 1.80 -11.40
CA TYR A 168 -5.98 2.98 -11.78
C TYR A 168 -4.51 2.67 -12.16
N LYS A 169 -4.01 1.45 -11.89
CA LYS A 169 -2.66 0.98 -12.24
C LYS A 169 -1.52 1.89 -11.73
N PRO A 170 -1.53 2.34 -10.47
CA PRO A 170 -0.51 3.28 -9.98
C PRO A 170 0.89 2.66 -9.94
N HIS A 171 1.91 3.49 -10.15
CA HIS A 171 3.29 3.12 -9.83
C HIS A 171 3.52 3.18 -8.31
N LEU A 172 2.91 4.17 -7.64
CA LEU A 172 3.07 4.43 -6.21
C LEU A 172 1.71 4.69 -5.54
N ILE A 173 1.47 4.06 -4.41
CA ILE A 173 0.36 4.35 -3.50
C ILE A 173 0.94 4.85 -2.18
N VAL A 174 0.47 6.00 -1.70
CA VAL A 174 0.83 6.54 -0.39
C VAL A 174 -0.38 6.44 0.53
N SER A 175 -0.37 5.47 1.45
CA SER A 175 -1.43 5.26 2.42
C SER A 175 -1.09 5.97 3.73
N LEU A 176 -1.98 6.86 4.18
CA LEU A 176 -1.77 7.71 5.36
C LEU A 176 -2.73 7.33 6.47
N HIS A 177 -2.18 6.95 7.62
CA HIS A 177 -2.91 6.47 8.79
C HIS A 177 -2.40 7.10 10.09
N LEU A 178 -3.16 6.93 11.16
CA LEU A 178 -2.80 7.23 12.55
C LEU A 178 -3.22 6.07 13.44
N ALA A 179 -2.54 5.90 14.57
CA ALA A 179 -2.98 5.00 15.61
C ALA A 179 -3.42 5.79 16.84
N VAL A 180 -4.20 5.17 17.73
CA VAL A 180 -4.50 5.78 19.03
C VAL A 180 -3.26 5.78 19.90
N SER A 181 -2.59 4.63 20.00
CA SER A 181 -1.45 4.38 20.86
C SER A 181 -0.51 3.36 20.22
N ALA A 182 0.71 3.26 20.77
CA ALA A 182 1.69 2.23 20.43
C ALA A 182 2.64 1.99 21.60
N PRO A 183 3.41 0.88 21.58
CA PRO A 183 4.42 0.61 22.60
C PRO A 183 5.40 1.80 22.76
N PRO A 184 5.97 2.01 23.96
CA PRO A 184 6.79 3.20 24.24
C PRO A 184 8.02 3.38 23.33
N ASP A 185 8.56 2.29 22.76
CA ASP A 185 9.73 2.33 21.89
C ASP A 185 9.40 2.64 20.41
N TYR A 186 8.11 2.67 20.05
CA TYR A 186 7.65 3.16 18.75
C TYR A 186 7.58 4.68 18.79
N LEU A 187 8.66 5.34 18.36
CA LEU A 187 8.79 6.80 18.30
C LEU A 187 8.66 7.28 16.85
N GLY A 188 8.16 8.51 16.66
CA GLY A 188 8.09 9.15 15.35
C GLY A 188 7.00 8.58 14.44
N MET A 189 7.22 8.70 13.13
CA MET A 189 6.34 8.17 12.08
C MET A 189 6.83 6.79 11.66
N ASN A 190 5.92 5.83 11.50
CA ASN A 190 6.25 4.42 11.32
C ASN A 190 5.76 3.93 9.96
N GLY A 191 6.53 3.03 9.35
CA GLY A 191 6.09 2.32 8.16
C GLY A 191 5.28 1.08 8.49
N ILE A 192 4.26 0.75 7.71
CA ILE A 192 3.63 -0.58 7.73
C ILE A 192 4.16 -1.39 6.55
N ILE A 193 4.82 -2.50 6.84
CA ILE A 193 5.50 -3.32 5.84
C ILE A 193 5.01 -4.76 5.94
N VAL A 194 4.78 -5.39 4.80
CA VAL A 194 4.45 -6.83 4.72
C VAL A 194 5.74 -7.61 4.52
N PRO A 195 5.96 -8.72 5.24
CA PRO A 195 7.13 -9.56 5.03
C PRO A 195 7.24 -10.10 3.59
N PRO A 196 8.48 -10.37 3.11
CA PRO A 196 8.71 -11.18 1.92
C PRO A 196 7.99 -12.53 1.97
N TYR A 197 7.60 -13.05 0.80
CA TYR A 197 7.04 -14.40 0.67
C TYR A 197 7.95 -15.46 1.30
N ASN A 198 9.25 -15.45 0.99
CA ASN A 198 10.21 -16.45 1.49
C ASN A 198 10.34 -16.43 3.03
N VAL A 199 10.20 -15.26 3.65
CA VAL A 199 10.22 -15.10 5.11
C VAL A 199 8.99 -15.75 5.73
N LEU A 200 7.79 -15.50 5.19
CA LEU A 200 6.55 -16.14 5.65
C LEU A 200 6.58 -17.65 5.38
N LYS A 201 7.14 -18.06 4.24
CA LYS A 201 7.28 -19.46 3.85
C LYS A 201 8.16 -20.23 4.83
N GLU A 202 9.25 -19.63 5.30
CA GLU A 202 10.06 -20.23 6.38
C GLU A 202 9.20 -20.46 7.63
N GLY A 203 8.38 -19.48 8.02
CA GLY A 203 7.45 -19.61 9.15
C GLY A 203 6.46 -20.77 8.97
N LEU A 204 5.85 -20.89 7.79
CA LEU A 204 4.96 -22.01 7.45
C LEU A 204 5.67 -23.36 7.52
N LEU A 205 6.87 -23.48 6.95
CA LEU A 205 7.62 -24.75 6.94
C LEU A 205 8.00 -25.20 8.36
N ARG A 206 8.41 -24.26 9.23
CA ARG A 206 8.71 -24.57 10.63
C ARG A 206 7.46 -25.00 11.41
N LEU A 207 6.30 -24.39 11.14
CA LEU A 207 5.02 -24.85 11.69
C LEU A 207 4.73 -26.30 11.28
N LYS A 208 4.79 -26.61 9.97
CA LYS A 208 4.58 -27.98 9.44
C LYS A 208 5.54 -29.01 10.06
N ASN A 209 6.80 -28.65 10.22
CA ASN A 209 7.83 -29.54 10.75
C ASN A 209 7.85 -29.62 12.28
N LYS A 210 7.00 -28.86 12.99
CA LYS A 210 7.00 -28.75 14.45
C LYS A 210 8.35 -28.30 15.02
N ASP A 211 9.07 -27.47 14.25
CA ASP A 211 10.40 -26.95 14.58
C ASP A 211 10.33 -25.51 15.12
N THR A 212 9.19 -25.12 15.72
CA THR A 212 8.99 -23.74 16.19
C THR A 212 9.94 -23.36 17.34
N ASP A 213 10.44 -24.33 18.10
CA ASP A 213 11.37 -24.11 19.22
C ASP A 213 12.83 -23.96 18.81
N ARG A 214 13.18 -24.32 17.58
CA ARG A 214 14.52 -24.05 17.08
C ARG A 214 14.72 -22.54 16.92
N PRO A 215 15.85 -21.98 17.39
CA PRO A 215 16.19 -20.59 17.13
C PRO A 215 16.09 -20.29 15.64
N LEU A 216 15.56 -19.11 15.30
CA LEU A 216 15.70 -18.55 13.97
C LEU A 216 17.09 -17.93 13.88
N ASP A 217 17.77 -18.13 12.75
CA ASP A 217 19.12 -17.61 12.53
C ASP A 217 19.16 -16.07 12.66
N ASP A 218 18.03 -15.41 12.44
CA ASP A 218 17.87 -13.96 12.57
C ASP A 218 16.89 -13.53 13.69
N ASN A 219 17.00 -14.19 14.86
CA ASN A 219 16.20 -13.89 16.05
C ASN A 219 16.21 -12.40 16.46
N ASN A 220 17.31 -11.68 16.22
CA ASN A 220 17.40 -10.26 16.51
C ASN A 220 16.48 -9.45 15.58
N ARG A 221 16.50 -9.68 14.26
CA ARG A 221 15.61 -8.96 13.35
C ARG A 221 14.15 -9.28 13.59
N LEU A 222 13.82 -10.53 13.91
CA LEU A 222 12.46 -10.91 14.25
C LEU A 222 11.92 -10.10 15.44
N ARG A 223 12.72 -9.90 16.50
CA ARG A 223 12.37 -9.05 17.65
C ARG A 223 12.17 -7.57 17.28
N PHE A 224 12.86 -7.08 16.26
CA PHE A 224 12.71 -5.70 15.80
C PHE A 224 11.51 -5.51 14.87
N TRP A 225 11.13 -6.55 14.13
CA TRP A 225 10.14 -6.43 13.06
C TRP A 225 8.75 -6.88 13.48
N PHE A 226 8.63 -8.01 14.16
CA PHE A 226 7.34 -8.60 14.54
C PHE A 226 6.91 -8.21 15.96
N LYS A 227 7.39 -7.09 16.52
CA LYS A 227 7.00 -6.61 17.85
C LYS A 227 5.87 -5.58 17.76
N ASN A 228 4.64 -6.02 17.49
CA ASN A 228 3.48 -5.11 17.35
C ASN A 228 2.74 -4.81 18.67
N SER A 229 3.05 -5.53 19.75
CA SER A 229 2.43 -5.40 21.07
C SER A 229 3.34 -5.95 22.15
N GLU A 230 3.19 -5.48 23.40
CA GLU A 230 3.86 -6.06 24.57
C GLU A 230 3.15 -7.33 25.09
N ARG A 231 1.95 -7.62 24.59
CA ARG A 231 1.14 -8.78 25.03
C ARG A 231 1.51 -10.08 24.31
N ILE A 232 2.06 -9.99 23.10
CA ILE A 232 2.40 -11.16 22.29
C ILE A 232 3.88 -11.14 21.97
N THR A 233 4.51 -12.31 21.94
CA THR A 233 5.91 -12.41 21.58
C THR A 233 6.07 -12.22 20.07
N SER A 234 7.20 -11.65 19.63
CA SER A 234 7.49 -11.52 18.21
C SER A 234 7.56 -12.87 17.49
N LYS A 235 7.97 -13.94 18.21
CA LYS A 235 7.98 -15.32 17.69
C LYS A 235 6.57 -15.77 17.33
N TYR A 236 5.63 -15.60 18.27
CA TYR A 236 4.23 -15.94 18.04
C TYR A 236 3.63 -15.10 16.90
N ALA A 237 3.87 -13.77 16.90
CA ALA A 237 3.38 -12.89 15.83
C ALA A 237 3.87 -13.31 14.44
N PHE A 238 5.15 -13.68 14.29
CA PHE A 238 5.70 -14.17 13.03
C PHE A 238 5.01 -15.45 12.53
N TYR A 239 4.84 -16.45 13.40
CA TYR A 239 4.18 -17.69 13.02
C TYR A 239 2.68 -17.50 12.75
N ASN A 240 2.02 -16.65 13.53
CA ASN A 240 0.60 -16.34 13.33
C ASN A 240 0.37 -15.61 12.00
N ASP A 241 1.19 -14.61 11.68
CA ASP A 241 1.14 -13.94 10.37
C ASP A 241 1.45 -14.90 9.22
N SER A 242 2.40 -15.83 9.41
CA SER A 242 2.70 -16.86 8.41
C SER A 242 1.51 -17.78 8.16
N ALA A 243 0.87 -18.28 9.22
CA ALA A 243 -0.33 -19.11 9.10
C ALA A 243 -1.48 -18.37 8.41
N HIS A 244 -1.81 -17.15 8.84
CA HIS A 244 -2.86 -16.33 8.23
C HIS A 244 -2.58 -16.03 6.76
N TYR A 245 -1.33 -15.72 6.43
CA TYR A 245 -0.96 -15.40 5.06
C TYR A 245 -1.21 -16.57 4.10
N PHE A 246 -0.99 -17.80 4.56
CA PHE A 246 -1.15 -19.00 3.74
C PHE A 246 -2.57 -19.57 3.76
N THR A 247 -3.18 -19.67 4.93
CA THR A 247 -4.44 -20.42 5.12
C THR A 247 -5.65 -19.52 5.33
N SER A 248 -5.45 -18.24 5.63
CA SER A 248 -6.45 -17.32 6.19
C SER A 248 -6.86 -17.61 7.64
N TYR A 249 -6.31 -18.64 8.29
CA TYR A 249 -6.50 -18.99 9.70
C TYR A 249 -5.25 -18.66 10.53
N GLY A 250 -5.48 -18.26 11.78
CA GLY A 250 -4.42 -17.98 12.74
C GLY A 250 -3.90 -19.25 13.41
N ILE A 251 -3.13 -19.06 14.47
CA ILE A 251 -2.68 -20.14 15.35
C ILE A 251 -2.97 -19.82 16.81
N THR A 252 -3.18 -20.87 17.60
CA THR A 252 -3.23 -20.80 19.06
C THR A 252 -1.83 -20.66 19.66
N GLU A 253 -1.72 -20.33 20.95
CA GLU A 253 -0.43 -20.15 21.63
C GLU A 253 0.44 -21.43 21.65
N ASP A 254 -0.17 -22.61 21.49
CA ASP A 254 0.53 -23.90 21.31
C ASP A 254 0.86 -24.21 19.84
N TYR A 255 0.82 -23.20 18.96
CA TYR A 255 1.18 -23.24 17.54
C TYR A 255 0.34 -24.20 16.69
N LYS A 256 -0.89 -24.51 17.10
CA LYS A 256 -1.86 -25.25 16.28
C LYS A 256 -2.75 -24.29 15.52
N THR A 257 -3.32 -24.76 14.41
CA THR A 257 -4.33 -23.99 13.66
C THR A 257 -5.48 -23.56 14.57
N ASP A 258 -5.78 -22.26 14.59
CA ASP A 258 -6.97 -21.73 15.25
C ASP A 258 -8.11 -21.60 14.23
N TYR A 259 -9.01 -22.59 14.23
CA TYR A 259 -10.16 -22.63 13.33
C TYR A 259 -11.19 -21.52 13.60
N ASN A 260 -11.11 -20.83 14.73
CA ASN A 260 -11.99 -19.70 15.04
C ASN A 260 -11.42 -18.36 14.54
N ASP A 261 -10.13 -18.31 14.17
CA ASP A 261 -9.45 -17.10 13.75
C ASP A 261 -9.38 -16.96 12.22
N TYR A 262 -10.50 -17.21 11.54
CA TYR A 262 -10.63 -17.02 10.11
C TYR A 262 -10.67 -15.54 9.73
N LYS A 263 -9.86 -15.13 8.74
CA LYS A 263 -9.76 -13.74 8.26
C LYS A 263 -10.17 -13.55 6.80
N GLY A 264 -10.72 -14.58 6.16
CA GLY A 264 -11.10 -14.52 4.77
C GLY A 264 -9.95 -14.75 3.80
N TYR A 265 -10.24 -15.35 2.64
CA TYR A 265 -9.31 -15.40 1.50
C TYR A 265 -9.19 -14.02 0.84
N LYS A 266 -8.47 -13.10 1.50
CA LYS A 266 -8.42 -11.66 1.18
C LYS A 266 -8.08 -11.35 -0.29
N HIS A 267 -7.25 -12.18 -0.93
CA HIS A 267 -6.89 -12.01 -2.35
C HIS A 267 -8.07 -12.25 -3.29
N ASN A 268 -9.11 -12.95 -2.85
CA ASN A 268 -10.33 -13.17 -3.61
C ASN A 268 -11.48 -12.23 -3.22
N MET A 269 -11.27 -11.36 -2.23
CA MET A 269 -12.21 -10.30 -1.80
C MET A 269 -12.01 -8.98 -2.55
N VAL A 270 -11.14 -8.97 -3.57
CA VAL A 270 -10.85 -7.80 -4.41
C VAL A 270 -10.83 -8.21 -5.89
N THR A 271 -11.13 -7.26 -6.77
CA THR A 271 -11.16 -7.43 -8.21
C THR A 271 -9.83 -7.02 -8.81
N TRP A 272 -9.13 -8.02 -9.36
CA TRP A 272 -7.81 -7.93 -9.98
C TRP A 272 -7.46 -9.28 -10.65
N ARG A 273 -6.39 -9.30 -11.46
CA ARG A 273 -5.91 -10.47 -12.23
C ARG A 273 -5.57 -11.70 -11.38
N TYR A 274 -5.15 -11.48 -10.13
CA TYR A 274 -4.63 -12.53 -9.25
C TYR A 274 -5.70 -13.17 -8.36
N ARG A 275 -6.96 -12.79 -8.53
CA ARG A 275 -8.10 -13.53 -7.99
C ARG A 275 -8.17 -14.91 -8.64
N ASP A 276 -8.59 -15.90 -7.87
CA ASP A 276 -8.80 -17.25 -8.36
C ASP A 276 -9.97 -17.34 -9.35
N ASN A 277 -10.08 -18.48 -10.01
CA ASN A 277 -11.04 -18.68 -11.09
C ASN A 277 -12.51 -18.60 -10.62
N PHE A 278 -13.43 -18.56 -11.58
CA PHE A 278 -14.86 -18.67 -11.30
C PHE A 278 -15.16 -19.90 -10.43
N LEU A 279 -16.07 -19.76 -9.45
CA LEU A 279 -16.43 -20.76 -8.42
C LEU A 279 -15.35 -21.09 -7.38
N TRP A 280 -14.30 -20.26 -7.24
CA TRP A 280 -13.30 -20.44 -6.18
C TRP A 280 -13.92 -20.54 -4.77
N ASP A 281 -15.00 -19.81 -4.53
CA ASP A 281 -15.73 -19.72 -3.27
C ASP A 281 -16.43 -21.03 -2.92
N LEU A 282 -17.00 -21.74 -3.91
CA LEU A 282 -17.58 -23.07 -3.71
C LEU A 282 -16.53 -24.13 -3.38
N GLU A 283 -15.32 -24.01 -3.94
CA GLU A 283 -14.23 -24.90 -3.57
C GLU A 283 -13.67 -24.56 -2.18
N ALA A 284 -13.59 -23.26 -1.87
CA ALA A 284 -13.10 -22.77 -0.58
C ALA A 284 -14.01 -23.16 0.59
N GLU A 285 -15.34 -23.14 0.41
CA GLU A 285 -16.33 -23.55 1.42
C GLU A 285 -16.09 -24.97 1.95
N LYS A 286 -15.51 -25.84 1.13
CA LYS A 286 -15.27 -27.24 1.50
C LYS A 286 -14.06 -27.42 2.41
N HIS A 287 -13.17 -26.42 2.50
CA HIS A 287 -11.91 -26.45 3.27
C HIS A 287 -11.14 -27.78 3.18
N ARG A 288 -11.07 -28.36 1.97
CA ARG A 288 -10.51 -29.70 1.78
C ARG A 288 -9.02 -29.70 2.14
N PRO A 289 -8.54 -30.74 2.84
CA PRO A 289 -7.10 -30.93 3.00
C PRO A 289 -6.44 -31.10 1.63
N ASP A 290 -5.16 -30.77 1.55
CA ASP A 290 -4.32 -30.88 0.36
C ASP A 290 -4.79 -29.96 -0.78
N THR A 291 -5.35 -28.80 -0.42
CA THR A 291 -5.76 -27.71 -1.33
C THR A 291 -5.26 -26.34 -0.85
N GLU A 292 -5.31 -25.34 -1.72
CA GLU A 292 -5.04 -23.92 -1.41
C GLU A 292 -6.05 -23.31 -0.42
N TYR A 293 -7.19 -23.97 -0.21
CA TYR A 293 -8.23 -23.54 0.73
C TYR A 293 -8.28 -24.40 2.00
N SER A 294 -7.26 -25.22 2.25
CA SER A 294 -7.17 -25.95 3.51
C SER A 294 -7.13 -24.97 4.69
N ALA A 295 -7.98 -25.21 5.68
CA ALA A 295 -7.97 -24.45 6.93
C ALA A 295 -6.74 -24.78 7.79
N ASP A 296 -6.20 -26.00 7.68
CA ASP A 296 -5.02 -26.43 8.43
C ASP A 296 -3.74 -26.15 7.65
N TYR A 297 -2.81 -25.42 8.27
CA TYR A 297 -1.52 -25.15 7.67
C TYR A 297 -0.75 -26.42 7.31
N ASN A 298 -1.01 -27.58 7.96
CA ASN A 298 -0.32 -28.84 7.66
C ASN A 298 -0.64 -29.37 6.26
N SER A 299 -1.90 -29.28 5.84
CA SER A 299 -2.40 -29.80 4.56
C SER A 299 -2.59 -28.72 3.51
N PHE A 300 -2.23 -27.46 3.80
CA PHE A 300 -2.25 -26.39 2.81
C PHE A 300 -1.21 -26.59 1.69
N ILE A 301 -1.62 -26.34 0.44
CA ILE A 301 -0.73 -26.33 -0.75
C ILE A 301 -0.73 -24.96 -1.44
N GLU A 302 0.39 -24.63 -2.09
CA GLU A 302 0.65 -23.28 -2.63
C GLU A 302 0.40 -23.17 -4.13
N THR A 303 -0.86 -23.32 -4.51
CA THR A 303 -1.39 -23.18 -5.87
C THR A 303 -2.15 -21.87 -6.04
N GLY A 304 -2.53 -21.55 -7.29
CA GLY A 304 -3.32 -20.36 -7.61
C GLY A 304 -2.51 -19.14 -8.02
N ARG A 305 -3.18 -18.22 -8.74
CA ARG A 305 -2.55 -17.05 -9.39
C ARG A 305 -1.94 -16.09 -8.38
N PHE A 306 -2.58 -15.93 -7.23
CA PHE A 306 -2.04 -15.12 -6.14
C PHE A 306 -0.70 -15.69 -5.66
N ARG A 307 -0.58 -17.00 -5.45
CA ARG A 307 0.70 -17.60 -5.01
C ARG A 307 1.80 -17.48 -6.06
N GLU A 308 1.46 -17.60 -7.33
CA GLU A 308 2.42 -17.36 -8.43
C GLU A 308 2.95 -15.92 -8.43
N ARG A 309 2.05 -14.94 -8.23
CA ARG A 309 2.44 -13.53 -8.07
C ARG A 309 3.35 -13.31 -6.87
N GLU A 310 3.00 -13.88 -5.71
CA GLU A 310 3.78 -13.75 -4.47
C GLU A 310 5.20 -14.32 -4.61
N LYS A 311 5.40 -15.29 -5.51
CA LYS A 311 6.70 -15.89 -5.87
C LYS A 311 7.44 -15.14 -6.99
N SER A 312 6.86 -14.06 -7.54
CA SER A 312 7.47 -13.34 -8.66
C SER A 312 8.60 -12.42 -8.21
N VAL A 313 9.55 -12.18 -9.12
CA VAL A 313 10.66 -11.25 -8.91
C VAL A 313 10.17 -9.82 -8.59
N TYR A 314 8.98 -9.44 -9.07
CA TYR A 314 8.41 -8.13 -8.79
C TYR A 314 7.99 -7.97 -7.32
N GLU A 315 7.51 -9.04 -6.70
CA GLU A 315 7.22 -9.04 -5.26
C GLU A 315 8.51 -9.03 -4.44
N GLU A 316 9.58 -9.66 -4.92
CA GLU A 316 10.91 -9.54 -4.32
C GLU A 316 11.44 -8.10 -4.40
N TYR A 317 11.25 -7.38 -5.50
CA TYR A 317 11.63 -5.96 -5.58
C TYR A 317 10.81 -5.11 -4.61
N ARG A 318 9.50 -5.36 -4.50
CA ARG A 318 8.61 -4.56 -3.65
C ARG A 318 8.81 -4.79 -2.17
N ARG A 319 9.00 -6.04 -1.75
CA ARG A 319 9.00 -6.43 -0.33
C ARG A 319 10.32 -7.01 0.14
N GLY A 320 11.28 -7.18 -0.77
CA GLY A 320 12.53 -7.87 -0.47
C GLY A 320 12.40 -9.38 -0.61
N SER A 321 13.50 -10.10 -0.40
CA SER A 321 13.58 -11.56 -0.59
C SER A 321 13.91 -12.35 0.68
N SER A 322 14.35 -11.67 1.75
CA SER A 322 14.88 -12.33 2.95
C SER A 322 14.76 -11.46 4.20
N PHE A 323 15.25 -11.98 5.33
CA PHE A 323 15.45 -11.18 6.54
C PHE A 323 16.58 -10.15 6.40
N GLN A 324 17.45 -10.23 5.40
CA GLN A 324 18.55 -9.28 5.25
C GLN A 324 18.14 -8.09 4.38
N ASP A 325 17.42 -8.38 3.30
CA ASP A 325 16.86 -7.42 2.34
C ASP A 325 15.34 -7.39 2.49
N PHE A 326 14.86 -6.70 3.52
CA PHE A 326 13.44 -6.71 3.89
C PHE A 326 12.76 -5.38 3.58
N GLY A 327 11.54 -5.50 3.10
CA GLY A 327 10.66 -4.39 2.80
C GLY A 327 10.89 -3.75 1.43
N GLY A 328 12.01 -4.03 0.76
CA GLY A 328 12.28 -3.64 -0.64
C GLY A 328 11.94 -2.18 -0.97
N ASP A 329 11.38 -1.97 -2.16
CA ASP A 329 10.93 -0.66 -2.61
C ASP A 329 9.78 -0.09 -1.77
N ASN A 330 8.93 -0.92 -1.13
CA ASN A 330 7.88 -0.44 -0.23
C ASN A 330 8.51 0.25 1.01
N TYR A 331 9.54 -0.35 1.59
CA TYR A 331 10.28 0.22 2.73
C TYR A 331 11.01 1.48 2.30
N HIS A 332 11.74 1.44 1.17
CA HIS A 332 12.41 2.63 0.64
C HIS A 332 11.42 3.77 0.43
N ALA A 333 10.30 3.53 -0.25
CA ALA A 333 9.27 4.53 -0.51
C ALA A 333 8.68 5.12 0.78
N THR A 334 8.31 4.26 1.72
CA THR A 334 7.74 4.64 3.02
C THR A 334 8.70 5.56 3.79
N TYR A 335 9.95 5.13 3.94
CA TYR A 335 10.91 5.83 4.78
C TYR A 335 11.50 7.07 4.12
N GLU A 336 11.61 7.08 2.79
CA GLU A 336 12.01 8.28 2.07
C GLU A 336 10.96 9.39 2.24
N ILE A 337 9.65 9.07 2.09
CA ILE A 337 8.57 10.02 2.34
C ILE A 337 8.59 10.51 3.80
N ILE A 338 8.75 9.61 4.78
CA ILE A 338 8.86 10.00 6.20
C ILE A 338 10.02 10.98 6.40
N LYS A 339 11.19 10.73 5.81
CA LYS A 339 12.34 11.63 5.94
C LYS A 339 12.08 13.01 5.32
N TYR A 340 11.37 13.09 4.19
CA TYR A 340 10.97 14.38 3.62
C TYR A 340 9.94 15.13 4.47
N ILE A 341 9.00 14.43 5.10
CA ILE A 341 8.11 15.03 6.11
C ILE A 341 8.93 15.59 7.28
N LEU A 342 9.87 14.81 7.81
CA LEU A 342 10.73 15.26 8.91
C LEU A 342 11.59 16.46 8.52
N PHE A 343 12.09 16.50 7.29
CA PHE A 343 12.81 17.64 6.73
C PHE A 343 11.93 18.89 6.67
N SER A 344 10.75 18.81 6.05
CA SER A 344 9.83 19.95 5.93
C SER A 344 9.45 20.52 7.30
N LEU A 345 9.19 19.64 8.26
CA LEU A 345 8.92 20.02 9.65
C LEU A 345 10.16 20.67 10.31
N ASN A 346 11.37 20.23 9.99
CA ASN A 346 12.61 20.79 10.53
C ASN A 346 12.86 22.21 10.02
N GLU A 347 12.76 22.40 8.70
CA GLU A 347 12.90 23.72 8.06
C GLU A 347 11.87 24.73 8.58
N SER A 348 10.71 24.25 9.01
CA SER A 348 9.65 25.07 9.62
C SER A 348 9.82 25.28 11.14
N GLY A 349 11.00 25.00 11.68
CA GLY A 349 11.35 25.24 13.08
C GLY A 349 10.64 24.34 14.09
N VAL A 350 9.98 23.27 13.66
CA VAL A 350 9.44 22.25 14.57
C VAL A 350 10.64 21.40 14.99
N SER A 351 10.88 21.17 16.28
CA SER A 351 11.99 20.33 16.72
C SER A 351 11.61 19.46 17.92
N ARG A 352 12.10 18.22 17.93
CA ARG A 352 12.04 17.30 19.08
C ARG A 352 13.08 16.20 18.92
N LYS A 353 13.61 15.70 20.04
CA LYS A 353 14.64 14.66 20.10
C LYS A 353 14.26 13.32 19.44
N ASP A 354 12.96 13.06 19.29
CA ASP A 354 12.36 11.85 18.72
C ASP A 354 11.84 12.08 17.27
N LYS A 355 12.29 13.14 16.58
CA LYS A 355 12.13 13.33 15.13
C LYS A 355 13.02 12.37 14.35
N ILE A 356 12.78 11.09 14.51
CA ILE A 356 13.42 10.03 13.75
C ILE A 356 12.32 9.24 13.03
N PRO A 357 12.63 8.64 11.87
CA PRO A 357 11.78 7.58 11.35
C PRO A 357 11.69 6.47 12.39
N GLY A 358 10.46 6.10 12.74
CA GLY A 358 10.18 5.05 13.70
C GLY A 358 10.43 3.67 13.14
N LYS A 359 10.43 2.65 14.00
CA LYS A 359 10.54 1.25 13.56
C LYS A 359 9.32 0.84 12.73
N PRO A 360 9.45 -0.06 11.74
CA PRO A 360 8.31 -0.49 10.97
C PRO A 360 7.39 -1.39 11.81
N PHE A 361 6.08 -1.30 11.59
CA PHE A 361 5.14 -2.34 11.97
C PHE A 361 5.10 -3.39 10.86
N VAL A 362 5.28 -4.65 11.24
CA VAL A 362 5.28 -5.76 10.28
C VAL A 362 4.06 -6.64 10.52
N SER A 363 3.23 -6.77 9.49
CA SER A 363 2.12 -7.73 9.45
C SER A 363 1.52 -7.83 8.04
N THR A 364 0.60 -8.76 7.84
CA THR A 364 -0.07 -9.10 6.57
C THR A 364 -1.24 -8.15 6.26
N TRP A 365 -0.97 -6.85 6.36
CA TRP A 365 -1.94 -5.78 6.10
C TRP A 365 -2.35 -5.73 4.63
N SER A 366 -3.59 -5.32 4.40
CA SER A 366 -4.29 -5.54 3.13
C SER A 366 -3.79 -4.67 1.99
N ILE A 367 -3.56 -3.37 2.22
CA ILE A 367 -3.05 -2.46 1.18
C ILE A 367 -1.71 -2.93 0.63
N PRO A 368 -0.63 -3.03 1.43
CA PRO A 368 0.69 -3.39 0.90
C PRO A 368 0.72 -4.78 0.25
N LEU A 369 -0.20 -5.68 0.63
CA LEU A 369 -0.30 -7.03 0.07
C LEU A 369 -1.12 -7.12 -1.22
N LEU A 370 -2.26 -6.41 -1.30
CA LEU A 370 -3.29 -6.63 -2.34
C LEU A 370 -3.32 -5.55 -3.43
N VAL A 371 -2.42 -4.57 -3.35
CA VAL A 371 -2.20 -3.62 -4.44
C VAL A 371 -1.05 -4.05 -5.33
N ASN A 372 -1.19 -3.82 -6.63
CA ASN A 372 -0.16 -4.14 -7.61
C ASN A 372 0.68 -2.90 -7.97
N ALA A 373 1.23 -2.27 -6.92
CA ALA A 373 1.94 -0.98 -6.97
C ALA A 373 2.95 -0.88 -5.82
N ILE A 374 4.00 -0.08 -5.95
CA ILE A 374 4.84 0.22 -4.78
C ILE A 374 3.96 0.92 -3.73
N SER A 375 4.02 0.47 -2.49
CA SER A 375 3.14 0.93 -1.41
C SER A 375 3.97 1.58 -0.31
N ALA A 376 3.79 2.89 -0.14
CA ALA A 376 4.25 3.64 1.02
C ALA A 376 3.12 3.73 2.04
N TYR A 377 3.07 2.81 3.01
CA TYR A 377 2.06 2.82 4.06
C TYR A 377 2.65 3.42 5.34
N ILE A 378 2.10 4.56 5.76
CA ILE A 378 2.68 5.38 6.83
C ILE A 378 1.65 5.62 7.93
N GLU A 379 2.04 5.28 9.16
CA GLU A 379 1.43 5.82 10.37
C GLU A 379 2.14 7.12 10.74
N LEU A 380 1.43 8.25 10.64
CA LEU A 380 2.00 9.58 10.86
C LEU A 380 2.18 9.93 12.35
N GLY A 381 1.63 9.13 13.26
CA GLY A 381 1.78 9.28 14.70
C GLY A 381 0.59 8.77 15.51
N TYR A 382 0.64 9.07 16.81
CA TYR A 382 -0.26 8.48 17.81
C TYR A 382 -1.11 9.55 18.50
N LEU A 383 -2.43 9.36 18.46
CA LEU A 383 -3.38 10.35 18.95
C LEU A 383 -3.34 10.52 20.48
N ASP A 384 -2.89 9.56 21.27
CA ASP A 384 -2.76 9.72 22.73
C ASP A 384 -1.55 10.59 23.13
N ARG A 385 -0.59 10.80 22.23
CA ARG A 385 0.61 11.61 22.46
C ARG A 385 0.38 13.09 22.17
N LYS A 386 0.61 13.93 23.17
CA LYS A 386 0.39 15.39 23.08
C LYS A 386 1.19 16.04 21.95
N TRP A 387 2.42 15.60 21.73
CA TRP A 387 3.29 16.17 20.69
C TRP A 387 2.81 15.79 19.29
N ASP A 388 2.56 14.51 19.04
CA ASP A 388 2.04 14.00 17.76
C ASP A 388 0.75 14.74 17.39
N ARG A 389 -0.21 14.84 18.33
CA ARG A 389 -1.43 15.64 18.11
C ARG A 389 -1.15 17.08 17.71
N ASN A 390 -0.18 17.73 18.35
CA ASN A 390 0.17 19.13 18.03
C ASN A 390 0.67 19.24 16.58
N VAL A 391 1.59 18.36 16.19
CA VAL A 391 2.13 18.31 14.83
C VAL A 391 1.02 17.99 13.81
N LEU A 392 0.25 16.93 14.04
CA LEU A 392 -0.82 16.47 13.14
C LEU A 392 -1.95 17.48 12.95
N LEU A 393 -2.22 18.34 13.94
CA LEU A 393 -3.27 19.35 13.86
C LEU A 393 -2.77 20.71 13.36
N LYS A 394 -1.53 21.09 13.67
CA LYS A 394 -1.02 22.45 13.41
C LYS A 394 0.02 22.55 12.31
N ARG A 395 0.49 21.41 11.76
CA ARG A 395 1.59 21.34 10.78
C ARG A 395 1.23 20.47 9.56
N GLN A 396 -0.04 20.49 9.16
CA GLN A 396 -0.51 19.68 8.03
C GLN A 396 0.07 20.11 6.70
N ASP A 397 0.39 21.40 6.53
CA ASP A 397 0.99 21.93 5.31
C ASP A 397 2.42 21.40 5.13
N GLU A 398 3.21 21.37 6.20
CA GLU A 398 4.57 20.82 6.21
C GLU A 398 4.55 19.30 5.98
N ILE A 399 3.61 18.57 6.59
CA ILE A 399 3.46 17.13 6.33
C ILE A 399 3.09 16.90 4.87
N ALA A 400 2.13 17.66 4.33
CA ALA A 400 1.71 17.53 2.94
C ALA A 400 2.81 17.88 1.94
N GLU A 401 3.60 18.93 2.21
CA GLU A 401 4.77 19.30 1.40
C GLU A 401 5.81 18.17 1.41
N GLY A 402 6.13 17.62 2.58
CA GLY A 402 7.03 16.49 2.70
C GLY A 402 6.54 15.24 1.97
N VAL A 403 5.23 14.94 2.01
CA VAL A 403 4.62 13.85 1.23
C VAL A 403 4.81 14.10 -0.27
N ALA A 404 4.45 15.28 -0.76
CA ALA A 404 4.52 15.60 -2.19
C ALA A 404 5.96 15.59 -2.72
N VAL A 405 6.91 16.17 -1.97
CA VAL A 405 8.33 16.18 -2.34
C VAL A 405 8.93 14.78 -2.27
N GLY A 406 8.55 13.97 -1.26
CA GLY A 406 8.96 12.58 -1.17
C GLY A 406 8.47 11.74 -2.34
N VAL A 407 7.20 11.89 -2.74
CA VAL A 407 6.64 11.25 -3.95
C VAL A 407 7.44 11.65 -5.19
N TYR A 408 7.69 12.94 -5.40
CA TYR A 408 8.48 13.40 -6.54
C TYR A 408 9.90 12.82 -6.51
N SER A 409 10.56 12.81 -5.35
CA SER A 409 11.91 12.26 -5.18
C SER A 409 12.00 10.78 -5.55
N LEU A 410 11.00 10.00 -5.14
CA LEU A 410 10.93 8.57 -5.49
C LEU A 410 10.75 8.33 -6.99
N LEU A 411 10.14 9.25 -7.73
CA LEU A 411 9.86 9.10 -9.16
C LEU A 411 10.94 9.71 -10.06
N ALA A 412 11.48 10.89 -9.70
CA ALA A 412 12.44 11.64 -10.51
C ALA A 412 13.87 11.64 -9.96
N GLY A 413 14.02 11.42 -8.66
CA GLY A 413 15.25 11.65 -7.92
C GLY A 413 15.48 13.13 -7.58
N ILE A 414 16.20 13.38 -6.50
CA ILE A 414 16.66 14.70 -6.08
C ILE A 414 18.14 14.60 -5.69
N ASP A 415 19.02 15.13 -6.52
CA ASP A 415 20.46 15.16 -6.22
C ASP A 415 20.78 16.22 -5.16
N ASN A 416 21.76 15.94 -4.30
CA ASN A 416 22.30 16.86 -3.29
C ASN A 416 21.22 17.52 -2.41
N VAL A 417 20.43 16.70 -1.69
CA VAL A 417 19.46 17.20 -0.70
C VAL A 417 20.18 18.13 0.30
N LYS A 418 19.60 19.31 0.55
CA LYS A 418 20.13 20.34 1.44
C LYS A 418 20.10 19.94 2.91
N GLY A 419 20.84 20.69 3.72
CA GLY A 419 20.81 20.62 5.18
C GLY A 419 21.56 19.43 5.77
N GLU A 420 21.95 19.58 7.04
CA GLU A 420 22.55 18.54 7.87
C GLU A 420 21.52 18.12 8.92
N PHE A 421 21.02 16.89 8.78
CA PHE A 421 19.99 16.38 9.68
C PHE A 421 20.10 14.88 9.84
N LYS A 422 19.81 14.41 11.04
CA LYS A 422 20.05 13.02 11.47
C LYS A 422 19.40 11.97 10.55
N SER A 423 18.27 12.31 9.95
CA SER A 423 17.50 11.40 9.10
C SER A 423 17.30 11.96 7.70
N LYS A 424 18.41 12.28 7.03
CA LYS A 424 18.46 12.81 5.67
C LYS A 424 17.82 11.85 4.64
N PRO A 425 16.83 12.28 3.81
CA PRO A 425 16.40 11.59 2.62
C PRO A 425 17.60 11.38 1.72
N SER A 426 17.59 10.24 1.06
CA SER A 426 18.63 9.90 0.11
C SER A 426 18.54 10.72 -1.18
N GLY A 427 17.33 11.16 -1.56
CA GLY A 427 17.05 11.70 -2.88
C GLY A 427 17.00 10.64 -3.98
N LYS A 428 17.10 9.36 -3.63
CA LYS A 428 17.23 8.27 -4.61
C LYS A 428 15.86 7.86 -5.15
N SER A 429 15.70 7.92 -6.47
CA SER A 429 14.51 7.40 -7.14
C SER A 429 14.43 5.87 -7.09
N ILE A 430 13.22 5.36 -7.21
CA ILE A 430 12.95 3.95 -7.44
C ILE A 430 13.30 3.62 -8.89
N ASP A 431 13.95 2.49 -9.10
CA ASP A 431 14.23 2.00 -10.44
C ASP A 431 13.01 1.25 -11.00
N LEU A 432 12.08 2.03 -11.55
CA LEU A 432 10.84 1.51 -12.13
C LEU A 432 11.09 0.64 -13.38
N SER A 433 12.26 0.72 -14.02
CA SER A 433 12.57 -0.07 -15.21
C SER A 433 12.64 -1.57 -14.91
N ARG A 434 12.99 -1.95 -13.68
CA ARG A 434 12.99 -3.35 -13.22
C ARG A 434 11.59 -3.95 -13.12
N TYR A 435 10.54 -3.13 -13.16
CA TYR A 435 9.15 -3.59 -13.19
C TYR A 435 8.61 -3.80 -14.61
N ASN A 436 9.41 -3.61 -15.65
CA ASN A 436 8.99 -3.89 -17.01
C ASN A 436 8.87 -5.40 -17.24
N ILE A 437 7.79 -5.81 -17.90
CA ILE A 437 7.57 -7.19 -18.38
C ILE A 437 7.93 -7.25 -19.86
N THR A 438 7.44 -6.27 -20.62
CA THR A 438 7.79 -6.01 -22.01
C THR A 438 8.09 -4.51 -22.17
N PRO A 439 8.61 -4.05 -23.33
CA PRO A 439 8.82 -2.62 -23.55
C PRO A 439 7.54 -1.76 -23.40
N GLU A 440 6.37 -2.33 -23.69
CA GLU A 440 5.07 -1.64 -23.67
C GLU A 440 4.27 -1.88 -22.38
N LYS A 441 4.76 -2.74 -21.48
CA LYS A 441 3.96 -3.25 -20.36
C LYS A 441 4.79 -3.46 -19.10
N SER A 442 4.31 -2.91 -18.00
CA SER A 442 4.90 -3.11 -16.68
C SER A 442 4.07 -4.03 -15.80
N TYR A 443 4.68 -4.49 -14.72
CA TYR A 443 4.00 -5.14 -13.60
C TYR A 443 2.79 -4.34 -13.10
N PHE A 444 2.83 -3.00 -13.12
CA PHE A 444 1.70 -2.17 -12.67
C PHE A 444 0.49 -2.26 -13.60
N ASP A 445 0.70 -2.51 -14.90
CA ASP A 445 -0.35 -2.46 -15.91
C ASP A 445 -1.19 -3.73 -15.99
N ILE A 446 -0.61 -4.88 -15.62
CA ILE A 446 -1.22 -6.20 -15.81
C ILE A 446 -2.32 -6.51 -14.79
N VAL A 447 -2.47 -5.68 -13.75
CA VAL A 447 -3.36 -5.97 -12.61
C VAL A 447 -4.84 -6.08 -12.98
N THR A 448 -5.25 -5.49 -14.10
CA THR A 448 -6.66 -5.50 -14.56
C THR A 448 -6.92 -6.45 -15.72
N GLU A 449 -5.94 -7.27 -16.11
CA GLU A 449 -6.01 -8.09 -17.33
C GLU A 449 -6.46 -9.51 -17.11
#